data_AF-A0A235CH24-F1
#
_entry.id   AF-A0A235CH24-F1
#
_cell.length_a   1.000
_cell.length_b   1.000
_cell.length_c   1.000
_cell.angle_alpha   90.00
_cell.angle_beta   90.00
_cell.angle_gamma   90.00
#
_symmetry.space_group_name_H-M   'P 1'
#
loop_
_entity.id
_entity.type
_entity.pdbx_description
1 polymer ?
#
loop_
_entity_poly.entity_id
_entity_poly.type
_entity_poly.pdbx_seq_one_letter_code
_entity_poly.pdbx_strand_id
1 'polypeptide(L)'
;MAVDAHWRLIPLSDFQCPAPPATTRLQRGWHTLQRVLGVTEEPEAGNTEDLPADAGFNREPAVFALDRFLQDWPGESQEVRFLLEPPFSAVADIARDWAAWRQWPRLEPPTTAQLLTADVSAWWQVQQVHGPWLIDDLTCYFLRTARGMTFLRRLLIQLAQGAFGPGLVVCNSWTYRFITAGFDPGLTAVYCFAPATPALLRELGIEATERQLLRLTATARGNAGVALALWKAQHNTSPSLPHVPACTDDNDAFVLYALLLHRGLSEPMLQQVLPMLAAEQLAACLLRLLASGLVAQHQAGWQISPVAYGEVREFLAGRDHCLDDF
;
A
#
# COMPACT_ATOMS: atom_id res chain seq x y z
N MET A 1 -29.53 -6.40 -10.23
CA MET A 1 -29.49 -7.36 -9.10
C MET A 1 -28.44 -6.83 -8.15
N ALA A 2 -28.77 -6.61 -6.87
CA ALA A 2 -27.78 -6.18 -5.89
C ALA A 2 -26.78 -7.33 -5.71
N VAL A 3 -25.60 -7.19 -6.30
CA VAL A 3 -24.46 -8.06 -6.00
C VAL A 3 -24.18 -7.82 -4.52
N ASP A 4 -24.15 -8.89 -3.72
CA ASP A 4 -23.62 -8.84 -2.35
C ASP A 4 -22.14 -8.45 -2.44
N ALA A 5 -21.86 -7.16 -2.56
CA ALA A 5 -20.51 -6.65 -2.76
C ALA A 5 -19.74 -6.79 -1.44
N HIS A 6 -18.78 -7.71 -1.38
CA HIS A 6 -17.93 -7.90 -0.20
C HIS A 6 -16.92 -6.76 -0.01
N TRP A 7 -16.72 -5.94 -1.05
CA TRP A 7 -15.99 -4.69 -0.99
C TRP A 7 -16.80 -3.60 -0.28
N ARG A 8 -16.16 -2.94 0.68
CA ARG A 8 -16.76 -1.84 1.45
C ARG A 8 -15.71 -0.82 1.85
N LEU A 9 -16.03 0.47 1.74
CA LEU A 9 -15.23 1.54 2.34
C LEU A 9 -15.71 1.84 3.75
N ILE A 10 -14.77 2.20 4.61
CA ILE A 10 -15.00 2.59 6.01
C ILE A 10 -14.14 3.81 6.35
N PRO A 11 -14.54 4.61 7.36
CA PRO A 11 -13.64 5.57 7.99
C PRO A 11 -12.36 4.89 8.50
N LEU A 12 -11.22 5.58 8.44
CA LEU A 12 -9.97 5.03 8.94
C LEU A 12 -10.03 4.64 10.43
N SER A 13 -10.77 5.40 11.25
CA SER A 13 -10.97 5.13 12.68
C SER A 13 -11.58 3.77 12.97
N ASP A 14 -12.28 3.20 12.00
CA ASP A 14 -13.04 1.96 12.15
C ASP A 14 -12.22 0.75 11.66
N PHE A 15 -11.03 0.99 11.08
CA PHE A 15 -10.17 -0.08 10.61
C PHE A 15 -9.62 -0.91 11.77
N GLN A 16 -9.74 -2.23 11.66
CA GLN A 16 -9.18 -3.17 12.62
C GLN A 16 -8.51 -4.31 11.87
N CYS A 17 -7.23 -4.56 12.14
CA CYS A 17 -6.51 -5.69 11.57
C CYS A 17 -7.20 -7.01 12.00
N PRO A 18 -7.49 -7.93 11.05
CA PRO A 18 -8.04 -9.24 11.38
C PRO A 18 -7.15 -9.98 12.37
N ALA A 19 -7.77 -10.49 13.45
CA ALA A 19 -7.07 -11.29 14.44
C ALA A 19 -6.99 -12.76 13.99
N PRO A 20 -5.89 -13.46 14.28
CA PRO A 20 -5.82 -14.89 14.01
C PRO A 20 -6.81 -15.66 14.91
N PRO A 21 -7.23 -16.88 14.52
CA PRO A 21 -8.11 -17.71 15.33
C PRO A 21 -7.55 -17.88 16.76
N ALA A 22 -8.43 -17.88 17.78
CA ALA A 22 -8.07 -17.76 19.19
C ALA A 22 -7.02 -18.78 19.73
N THR A 23 -6.78 -19.88 19.01
CA THR A 23 -5.79 -20.92 19.35
C THR A 23 -4.35 -20.57 18.96
N THR A 24 -4.08 -19.45 18.28
CA THR A 24 -2.72 -19.07 17.83
C THR A 24 -2.23 -17.74 18.45
N ARG A 25 -2.60 -17.45 19.71
CA ARG A 25 -2.13 -16.28 20.48
C ARG A 25 -0.68 -16.39 20.99
N LEU A 26 0.25 -16.90 20.17
CA LEU A 26 1.69 -16.89 20.45
C LEU A 26 2.43 -16.12 19.35
N GLN A 27 2.26 -14.79 19.37
CA GLN A 27 2.71 -13.85 18.34
C GLN A 27 4.22 -13.49 18.36
N ARG A 28 5.11 -14.35 18.86
CA ARG A 28 6.57 -14.09 18.78
C ARG A 28 7.42 -15.23 18.24
N GLY A 29 6.79 -16.36 17.89
CA GLY A 29 7.54 -17.52 17.41
C GLY A 29 6.76 -18.41 16.45
N TRP A 30 5.55 -18.02 16.03
CA TRP A 30 4.68 -18.90 15.24
C TRP A 30 5.23 -19.16 13.82
N HIS A 31 5.89 -18.18 13.19
CA HIS A 31 6.52 -18.38 11.88
C HIS A 31 7.74 -19.31 11.95
N THR A 32 8.54 -19.22 13.04
CA THR A 32 9.67 -20.13 13.30
C THR A 32 9.19 -21.52 13.73
N LEU A 33 8.14 -21.60 14.55
CA LEU A 33 7.54 -22.84 15.05
C LEU A 33 6.81 -23.61 13.94
N GLN A 34 6.14 -22.96 12.99
CA GLN A 34 5.53 -23.64 11.84
C GLN A 34 6.56 -24.40 11.00
N ARG A 35 7.78 -23.85 10.84
CA ARG A 35 8.88 -24.51 10.11
C ARG A 35 9.53 -25.63 10.93
N VAL A 36 9.62 -25.50 12.25
CA VAL A 36 10.22 -26.52 13.14
C VAL A 36 9.26 -27.68 13.43
N LEU A 37 7.95 -27.43 13.50
CA LEU A 37 6.94 -28.44 13.81
C LEU A 37 6.47 -29.26 12.60
N GLY A 38 6.98 -29.00 11.39
CA GLY A 38 6.62 -29.82 10.22
C GLY A 38 5.12 -29.90 9.97
N VAL A 39 4.34 -28.87 10.36
CA VAL A 39 2.93 -28.76 10.00
C VAL A 39 2.86 -28.21 8.57
N THR A 40 3.39 -28.99 7.64
CA THR A 40 2.97 -28.98 6.24
C THR A 40 1.60 -29.65 6.23
N GLU A 41 0.54 -28.85 6.34
CA GLU A 41 -0.67 -29.23 5.61
C GLU A 41 -0.23 -29.31 4.15
N GLU A 42 -0.32 -30.49 3.54
CA GLU A 42 -0.12 -30.62 2.10
C GLU A 42 -1.01 -29.58 1.43
N PRO A 43 -0.50 -28.72 0.54
CA PRO A 43 -1.36 -27.83 -0.21
C PRO A 43 -2.36 -28.71 -0.95
N GLU A 44 -3.63 -28.68 -0.53
CA GLU A 44 -4.70 -29.25 -1.33
C GLU A 44 -4.60 -28.61 -2.71
N ALA A 45 -4.68 -29.42 -3.76
CA ALA A 45 -4.44 -28.99 -5.14
C ALA A 45 -5.49 -27.97 -5.60
N GLY A 46 -5.33 -26.72 -5.19
CA GLY A 46 -6.05 -25.57 -5.71
C GLY A 46 -5.40 -25.10 -7.01
N ASN A 47 -6.21 -24.90 -8.05
CA ASN A 47 -5.71 -24.38 -9.31
C ASN A 47 -5.33 -22.89 -9.15
N THR A 48 -4.05 -22.56 -9.34
CA THR A 48 -3.58 -21.17 -9.30
C THR A 48 -3.42 -20.52 -10.68
N GLU A 49 -3.62 -21.28 -11.77
CA GLU A 49 -3.44 -20.79 -13.13
C GLU A 49 -4.42 -19.66 -13.49
N ASP A 50 -5.62 -19.67 -12.89
CA ASP A 50 -6.67 -18.67 -13.13
C ASP A 50 -6.65 -17.48 -12.15
N LEU A 51 -5.72 -17.45 -11.18
CA LEU A 51 -5.68 -16.38 -10.20
C LEU A 51 -5.04 -15.10 -10.76
N PRO A 52 -5.65 -13.94 -10.53
CA PRO A 52 -5.11 -12.66 -10.96
C PRO A 52 -3.77 -12.33 -10.28
N ALA A 53 -2.88 -11.60 -10.96
CA ALA A 53 -1.68 -11.02 -10.30
C ALA A 53 -2.07 -10.23 -9.04
N ASP A 54 -1.12 -9.92 -8.16
CA ASP A 54 -1.37 -9.36 -6.82
C ASP A 54 -2.22 -8.06 -6.83
N ALA A 55 -2.37 -7.39 -7.98
CA ALA A 55 -3.27 -6.26 -8.24
C ALA A 55 -4.17 -6.41 -9.51
N GLY A 56 -4.14 -7.57 -10.17
CA GLY A 56 -4.80 -7.84 -11.45
C GLY A 56 -6.19 -8.45 -11.36
N PHE A 57 -6.82 -8.43 -10.17
CA PHE A 57 -8.14 -9.01 -9.95
C PHE A 57 -9.24 -8.16 -10.58
N ASN A 58 -10.44 -8.72 -10.74
CA ASN A 58 -11.58 -7.93 -11.20
C ASN A 58 -11.87 -6.82 -10.18
N ARG A 59 -11.57 -5.57 -10.55
CA ARG A 59 -11.75 -4.38 -9.71
C ARG A 59 -13.16 -3.80 -9.78
N GLU A 60 -14.00 -4.25 -10.71
CA GLU A 60 -15.34 -3.72 -10.92
C GLU A 60 -16.20 -3.71 -9.64
N PRO A 61 -16.25 -4.77 -8.82
CA PRO A 61 -16.99 -4.74 -7.55
C PRO A 61 -16.46 -3.70 -6.56
N ALA A 62 -15.14 -3.47 -6.53
CA ALA A 62 -14.50 -2.47 -5.69
C ALA A 62 -14.78 -1.04 -6.18
N VAL A 63 -14.80 -0.82 -7.49
CA VAL A 63 -15.19 0.45 -8.12
C VAL A 63 -16.64 0.79 -7.77
N PHE A 64 -17.57 -0.18 -7.87
CA PHE A 64 -18.95 0.04 -7.45
C PHE A 64 -19.09 0.30 -5.94
N ALA A 65 -18.28 -0.35 -5.10
CA ALA A 65 -18.28 -0.08 -3.66
C ALA A 65 -17.79 1.34 -3.33
N LEU A 66 -16.72 1.79 -4.01
CA LEU A 66 -16.22 3.17 -3.94
C LEU A 66 -17.30 4.16 -4.37
N ASP A 67 -17.96 3.89 -5.48
CA ASP A 67 -19.00 4.76 -6.01
C ASP A 67 -20.20 4.89 -5.10
N ARG A 68 -20.71 3.77 -4.60
CA ARG A 68 -21.82 3.73 -3.64
C ARG A 68 -21.47 4.52 -2.38
N PHE A 69 -20.24 4.43 -1.90
CA PHE A 69 -19.80 5.17 -0.72
C PHE A 69 -19.70 6.68 -0.97
N LEU A 70 -19.33 7.08 -2.20
CA LEU A 70 -19.15 8.47 -2.60
C LEU A 70 -20.35 9.05 -3.35
N GLN A 71 -21.49 8.36 -3.43
CA GLN A 71 -22.61 8.69 -4.32
C GLN A 71 -23.15 10.12 -4.16
N ASP A 72 -23.12 10.66 -2.93
CA ASP A 72 -23.64 11.98 -2.57
C ASP A 72 -22.56 13.10 -2.63
N TRP A 73 -21.34 12.76 -3.02
CA TRP A 73 -20.19 13.66 -3.12
C TRP A 73 -19.76 13.82 -4.58
N PRO A 74 -19.36 15.04 -5.05
CA PRO A 74 -19.01 16.21 -4.25
C PRO A 74 -20.18 17.11 -3.82
N GLY A 75 -21.35 17.03 -4.49
CA GLY A 75 -22.46 17.93 -4.21
C GLY A 75 -22.02 19.41 -4.28
N GLU A 76 -22.30 20.18 -3.22
CA GLU A 76 -21.82 21.56 -3.04
C GLU A 76 -20.52 21.65 -2.22
N SER A 77 -19.95 20.52 -1.81
CA SER A 77 -18.76 20.47 -0.95
C SER A 77 -17.48 20.79 -1.72
N GLN A 78 -16.57 21.51 -1.06
CA GLN A 78 -15.17 21.69 -1.51
C GLN A 78 -14.20 20.77 -0.74
N GLU A 79 -14.72 19.82 0.02
CA GLU A 79 -13.92 18.88 0.80
C GLU A 79 -13.06 17.99 -0.10
N VAL A 80 -11.78 17.88 0.27
CA VAL A 80 -10.87 16.87 -0.27
C VAL A 80 -10.94 15.63 0.61
N ARG A 81 -11.21 14.48 -0.01
CA ARG A 81 -11.26 13.17 0.67
C ARG A 81 -9.98 12.40 0.42
N PHE A 82 -9.49 11.72 1.44
CA PHE A 82 -8.31 10.86 1.36
C PHE A 82 -8.72 9.40 1.40
N LEU A 83 -8.23 8.62 0.44
CA LEU A 83 -8.41 7.18 0.39
C LEU A 83 -7.06 6.53 0.64
N LEU A 84 -6.91 5.86 1.79
CA LEU A 84 -5.68 5.20 2.14
C LEU A 84 -5.50 3.90 1.37
N GLU A 85 -4.27 3.72 0.91
CA GLU A 85 -3.83 2.56 0.16
C GLU A 85 -2.73 1.83 0.94
N PRO A 86 -3.08 0.68 1.55
CA PRO A 86 -2.09 -0.28 2.00
C PRO A 86 -1.25 -0.78 0.80
N PRO A 87 0.05 -1.08 0.98
CA PRO A 87 0.87 -1.62 -0.10
C PRO A 87 0.20 -2.82 -0.77
N PHE A 88 0.23 -2.87 -2.10
CA PHE A 88 -0.31 -3.99 -2.91
C PHE A 88 -1.84 -4.17 -2.86
N SER A 89 -2.61 -3.28 -2.24
CA SER A 89 -4.08 -3.39 -2.18
C SER A 89 -4.82 -2.99 -3.47
N ALA A 90 -4.09 -2.48 -4.48
CA ALA A 90 -4.62 -1.97 -5.76
C ALA A 90 -5.61 -0.80 -5.64
N VAL A 91 -5.66 -0.10 -4.51
CA VAL A 91 -6.57 1.03 -4.28
C VAL A 91 -6.33 2.17 -5.26
N ALA A 92 -5.07 2.45 -5.63
CA ALA A 92 -4.78 3.45 -6.66
C ALA A 92 -5.39 3.05 -8.01
N ASP A 93 -5.30 1.78 -8.41
CA ASP A 93 -5.89 1.28 -9.65
C ASP A 93 -7.42 1.35 -9.61
N ILE A 94 -8.04 0.97 -8.49
CA ILE A 94 -9.49 1.10 -8.27
C ILE A 94 -9.93 2.57 -8.39
N ALA A 95 -9.19 3.49 -7.78
CA ALA A 95 -9.51 4.91 -7.83
C ALA A 95 -9.35 5.49 -9.25
N ARG A 96 -8.34 5.05 -10.02
CA ARG A 96 -8.19 5.43 -11.43
C ARG A 96 -9.36 4.92 -12.28
N ASP A 97 -9.74 3.66 -12.13
CA ASP A 97 -10.87 3.06 -12.87
C ASP A 97 -12.17 3.79 -12.53
N TRP A 98 -12.39 4.10 -11.26
CA TRP A 98 -13.55 4.88 -10.78
C TRP A 98 -13.56 6.31 -11.33
N ALA A 99 -12.43 7.02 -11.25
CA ALA A 99 -12.32 8.38 -11.78
C ALA A 99 -12.50 8.43 -13.29
N ALA A 100 -11.95 7.45 -14.03
CA ALA A 100 -12.17 7.33 -15.48
C ALA A 100 -13.66 7.15 -15.80
N TRP A 101 -14.36 6.28 -15.06
CA TRP A 101 -15.80 6.08 -15.22
C TRP A 101 -16.63 7.32 -14.89
N ARG A 102 -16.25 8.07 -13.84
CA ARG A 102 -16.87 9.36 -13.46
C ARG A 102 -16.39 10.55 -14.29
N GLN A 103 -15.44 10.35 -15.20
CA GLN A 103 -14.79 11.39 -16.01
C GLN A 103 -14.07 12.47 -15.17
N TRP A 104 -13.52 12.09 -14.02
CA TRP A 104 -12.74 12.99 -13.17
C TRP A 104 -11.31 13.09 -13.71
N PRO A 105 -10.81 14.30 -14.02
CA PRO A 105 -9.43 14.47 -14.44
C PRO A 105 -8.48 14.03 -13.32
N ARG A 106 -7.46 13.25 -13.72
CA ARG A 106 -6.30 12.96 -12.88
C ARG A 106 -5.32 14.12 -12.97
N LEU A 107 -4.81 14.57 -11.82
CA LEU A 107 -3.78 15.58 -11.75
C LEU A 107 -2.41 14.99 -12.07
N GLU A 108 -1.61 15.75 -12.81
CA GLU A 108 -0.24 15.36 -13.13
C GLU A 108 0.70 15.74 -11.97
N PRO A 109 1.56 14.80 -11.52
CA PRO A 109 2.47 15.05 -10.41
C PRO A 109 3.47 16.17 -10.74
N PRO A 110 3.95 16.92 -9.74
CA PRO A 110 4.94 17.96 -9.96
C PRO A 110 6.25 17.37 -10.52
N THR A 111 6.84 18.07 -11.48
CA THR A 111 8.19 17.78 -11.95
C THR A 111 9.23 17.95 -10.83
N THR A 112 10.42 17.37 -10.98
CA THR A 112 11.52 17.57 -10.04
C THR A 112 11.83 19.05 -9.79
N ALA A 113 11.73 19.89 -10.83
CA ALA A 113 11.93 21.33 -10.69
C ALA A 113 10.84 21.98 -9.83
N GLN A 114 9.56 21.62 -10.03
CA GLN A 114 8.44 22.11 -9.23
C GLN A 114 8.49 21.64 -7.77
N LEU A 115 8.94 20.40 -7.53
CA LEU A 115 9.19 19.90 -6.17
C LEU A 115 10.21 20.77 -5.43
N LEU A 116 11.26 21.22 -6.13
CA LEU A 116 12.32 22.05 -5.54
C LEU A 116 11.91 23.51 -5.31
N THR A 117 11.10 24.10 -6.19
CA THR A 117 10.57 25.45 -6.01
C THR A 117 9.45 25.49 -4.96
N ALA A 118 8.74 24.37 -4.79
CA ALA A 118 7.62 24.21 -3.87
C ALA A 118 6.50 25.26 -4.09
N ASP A 119 6.30 25.69 -5.34
CA ASP A 119 5.23 26.61 -5.73
C ASP A 119 3.98 25.81 -6.14
N VAL A 120 3.13 25.54 -5.15
CA VAL A 120 1.90 24.76 -5.32
C VAL A 120 0.88 25.53 -6.17
N SER A 121 0.81 26.86 -6.03
CA SER A 121 -0.12 27.69 -6.79
C SER A 121 0.22 27.68 -8.28
N ALA A 122 1.49 27.82 -8.64
CA ALA A 122 1.94 27.71 -10.02
C ALA A 122 1.72 26.29 -10.58
N TRP A 123 1.97 25.24 -9.78
CA TRP A 123 1.68 23.87 -10.18
C TRP A 123 0.18 23.65 -10.46
N TRP A 124 -0.70 24.16 -9.58
CA TRP A 124 -2.15 24.04 -9.74
C TRP A 124 -2.67 24.76 -10.99
N GLN A 125 -2.18 25.96 -11.28
CA GLN A 125 -2.57 26.72 -12.47
C GLN A 125 -2.31 25.97 -13.78
N VAL A 126 -1.24 25.17 -13.84
CA VAL A 126 -0.88 24.38 -15.03
C VAL A 126 -1.82 23.18 -15.23
N GLN A 127 -2.50 22.71 -14.19
CA GLN A 127 -3.44 21.58 -14.30
C GLN A 127 -4.66 21.93 -15.15
N GLN A 128 -5.08 23.21 -15.15
CA GLN A 128 -6.28 23.69 -15.87
C GLN A 128 -7.56 22.89 -15.56
N VAL A 129 -7.71 22.44 -14.31
CA VAL A 129 -8.85 21.67 -13.83
C VAL A 129 -9.82 22.55 -13.03
N HIS A 130 -11.12 22.41 -13.32
CA HIS A 130 -12.21 23.13 -12.64
C HIS A 130 -13.25 22.22 -11.99
N GLY A 131 -13.20 20.91 -12.28
CA GLY A 131 -14.11 19.91 -11.73
C GLY A 131 -13.49 19.16 -10.58
N PRO A 132 -14.24 18.19 -10.01
CA PRO A 132 -13.66 17.28 -9.06
C PRO A 132 -12.51 16.50 -9.71
N TRP A 133 -11.44 16.27 -8.95
CA TRP A 133 -10.19 15.75 -9.48
C TRP A 133 -9.67 14.57 -8.67
N LEU A 134 -8.72 13.83 -9.26
CA LEU A 134 -8.04 12.71 -8.62
C LEU A 134 -6.53 12.97 -8.53
N ILE A 135 -5.97 12.83 -7.33
CA ILE A 135 -4.56 12.46 -7.12
C ILE A 135 -4.55 10.96 -6.84
N ASP A 136 -4.04 10.16 -7.77
CA ASP A 136 -4.04 8.70 -7.68
C ASP A 136 -2.82 8.13 -6.96
N ASP A 137 -1.76 8.92 -6.79
CA ASP A 137 -0.59 8.53 -6.01
C ASP A 137 0.10 9.74 -5.37
N LEU A 138 -0.14 9.95 -4.07
CA LEU A 138 0.52 11.02 -3.32
C LEU A 138 2.04 10.82 -3.18
N THR A 139 2.59 9.62 -3.37
CA THR A 139 4.03 9.39 -3.23
C THR A 139 4.86 10.03 -4.34
N CYS A 140 4.22 10.40 -5.46
CA CYS A 140 4.84 11.17 -6.54
C CYS A 140 4.99 12.68 -6.21
N TYR A 141 4.42 13.15 -5.10
CA TYR A 141 4.38 14.57 -4.73
C TYR A 141 5.46 14.98 -3.73
N PHE A 142 6.39 14.07 -3.42
CA PHE A 142 7.55 14.36 -2.58
C PHE A 142 8.68 13.37 -2.78
N LEU A 143 9.86 13.77 -2.33
CA LEU A 143 10.97 12.87 -2.02
C LEU A 143 11.35 13.10 -0.56
N ARG A 144 11.62 12.04 0.22
CA ARG A 144 11.95 12.17 1.66
C ARG A 144 13.38 12.68 1.87
N THR A 145 13.62 13.90 1.41
CA THR A 145 14.84 14.67 1.63
C THR A 145 14.48 15.96 2.36
N ALA A 146 15.47 16.67 2.92
CA ALA A 146 15.24 17.92 3.65
C ALA A 146 14.47 18.96 2.83
N ARG A 147 14.75 19.06 1.52
CA ARG A 147 14.05 19.99 0.61
C ARG A 147 12.81 19.37 -0.04
N GLY A 148 12.84 18.07 -0.34
CA GLY A 148 11.81 17.36 -1.10
C GLY A 148 10.45 17.24 -0.39
N MET A 149 10.38 17.53 0.90
CA MET A 149 9.13 17.57 1.67
C MET A 149 8.37 18.90 1.57
N THR A 150 9.01 19.97 1.09
CA THR A 150 8.44 21.32 1.16
C THR A 150 7.17 21.45 0.31
N PHE A 151 7.18 20.86 -0.88
CA PHE A 151 6.01 20.86 -1.78
C PHE A 151 4.81 20.17 -1.11
N LEU A 152 5.00 18.92 -0.66
CA LEU A 152 3.93 18.14 -0.03
C LEU A 152 3.34 18.82 1.21
N ARG A 153 4.17 19.39 2.10
CA ARG A 153 3.65 20.11 3.27
C ARG A 153 2.75 21.28 2.89
N ARG A 154 3.15 22.06 1.88
CA ARG A 154 2.35 23.19 1.36
C ARG A 154 1.07 22.69 0.67
N LEU A 155 1.18 21.63 -0.12
CA LEU A 155 0.05 20.99 -0.78
C LEU A 155 -0.99 20.55 0.25
N LEU A 156 -0.59 19.82 1.29
CA LEU A 156 -1.49 19.29 2.32
C LEU A 156 -2.25 20.39 3.06
N ILE A 157 -1.63 21.54 3.33
CA ILE A 157 -2.31 22.69 3.93
C ILE A 157 -3.43 23.20 3.00
N GLN A 158 -3.14 23.34 1.71
CA GLN A 158 -4.12 23.80 0.72
C GLN A 158 -5.26 22.77 0.53
N LEU A 159 -4.92 21.48 0.53
CA LEU A 159 -5.89 20.39 0.45
C LEU A 159 -6.82 20.36 1.67
N ALA A 160 -6.29 20.50 2.88
CA ALA A 160 -7.07 20.56 4.10
C ALA A 160 -8.03 21.77 4.14
N GLN A 161 -7.70 22.85 3.42
CA GLN A 161 -8.52 24.05 3.29
C GLN A 161 -9.54 23.97 2.14
N GLY A 162 -9.52 22.91 1.31
CA GLY A 162 -10.39 22.81 0.13
C GLY A 162 -10.04 23.82 -0.98
N ALA A 163 -8.81 24.37 -0.99
CA ALA A 163 -8.42 25.47 -1.87
C ALA A 163 -8.49 25.13 -3.38
N PHE A 164 -8.52 23.84 -3.72
CA PHE A 164 -8.57 23.33 -5.09
C PHE A 164 -9.96 22.75 -5.45
N GLY A 165 -10.98 23.02 -4.63
CA GLY A 165 -12.29 22.40 -4.77
C GLY A 165 -12.27 20.92 -4.38
N PRO A 166 -13.37 20.19 -4.66
CA PRO A 166 -13.48 18.79 -4.28
C PRO A 166 -12.45 17.93 -5.01
N GLY A 167 -11.84 16.99 -4.29
CA GLY A 167 -10.90 16.06 -4.87
C GLY A 167 -10.74 14.79 -4.06
N LEU A 168 -10.37 13.70 -4.75
CA LEU A 168 -10.00 12.44 -4.12
C LEU A 168 -8.48 12.31 -4.16
N VAL A 169 -7.87 12.03 -3.01
CA VAL A 169 -6.43 11.82 -2.89
C VAL A 169 -6.19 10.40 -2.41
N VAL A 170 -5.58 9.58 -3.26
CA VAL A 170 -5.08 8.28 -2.84
C VAL A 170 -3.73 8.49 -2.15
N CYS A 171 -3.63 8.00 -0.91
CA CYS A 171 -2.45 8.17 -0.09
C CYS A 171 -1.96 6.80 0.40
N ASN A 172 -0.72 6.47 0.07
CA ASN A 172 -0.07 5.29 0.62
C ASN A 172 -0.09 5.34 2.16
N SER A 173 -0.43 4.21 2.80
CA SER A 173 -0.61 4.13 4.25
C SER A 173 0.66 4.46 5.06
N TRP A 174 1.84 4.06 4.57
CA TRP A 174 3.13 4.38 5.20
C TRP A 174 3.46 5.88 5.07
N THR A 175 3.16 6.47 3.91
CA THR A 175 3.24 7.92 3.71
C THR A 175 2.30 8.68 4.63
N TYR A 176 1.04 8.26 4.74
CA TYR A 176 0.07 8.87 5.63
C TYR A 176 0.56 8.85 7.08
N ARG A 177 1.02 7.69 7.56
CA ARG A 177 1.56 7.55 8.92
C ARG A 177 2.78 8.44 9.13
N PHE A 178 3.70 8.47 8.17
CA PHE A 178 4.90 9.31 8.25
C PHE A 178 4.57 10.80 8.34
N ILE A 179 3.59 11.26 7.55
CA ILE A 179 3.14 12.66 7.55
C ILE A 179 2.45 13.01 8.87
N THR A 180 1.51 12.18 9.32
CA THR A 180 0.74 12.44 10.54
C THR A 180 1.59 12.38 11.80
N ALA A 181 2.58 11.49 11.86
CA ALA A 181 3.51 11.42 13.00
C ALA A 181 4.44 12.66 13.12
N GLY A 182 4.74 13.34 12.02
CA GLY A 182 5.74 14.42 12.00
C GLY A 182 5.22 15.83 11.72
N PHE A 183 4.04 15.96 11.12
CA PHE A 183 3.48 17.25 10.66
C PHE A 183 2.02 17.46 11.05
N ASP A 184 1.22 16.40 11.05
CA ASP A 184 -0.24 16.41 11.32
C ASP A 184 -1.01 17.57 10.65
N PRO A 185 -1.37 17.45 9.37
CA PRO A 185 -2.10 18.51 8.66
C PRO A 185 -3.56 18.68 9.11
N GLY A 186 -4.07 17.87 10.04
CA GLY A 186 -5.48 17.89 10.44
C GLY A 186 -6.42 17.33 9.37
N LEU A 187 -6.04 16.24 8.70
CA LEU A 187 -6.88 15.60 7.68
C LEU A 187 -8.06 14.87 8.35
N THR A 188 -9.29 15.27 8.02
CA THR A 188 -10.51 14.77 8.68
C THR A 188 -11.27 13.71 7.86
N ALA A 189 -11.31 13.86 6.53
CA ALA A 189 -12.06 12.97 5.64
C ALA A 189 -11.16 11.84 5.11
N VAL A 190 -10.73 10.94 5.99
CA VAL A 190 -9.79 9.85 5.69
C VAL A 190 -10.50 8.48 5.77
N TYR A 191 -10.45 7.74 4.66
CA TYR A 191 -11.16 6.47 4.48
C TYR A 191 -10.21 5.38 3.99
N CYS A 192 -10.61 4.12 4.13
CA CYS A 192 -9.92 2.98 3.54
C CYS A 192 -10.93 1.89 3.16
N PHE A 193 -10.49 0.90 2.38
CA PHE A 193 -11.27 -0.32 2.23
C PHE A 193 -11.24 -1.13 3.52
N ALA A 194 -12.38 -1.73 3.85
CA ALA A 194 -12.49 -2.65 4.98
C ALA A 194 -11.56 -3.85 4.78
N PRO A 195 -11.06 -4.44 5.87
CA PRO A 195 -10.23 -5.64 5.81
C PRO A 195 -10.89 -6.75 4.98
N ALA A 196 -10.08 -7.44 4.17
CA ALA A 196 -10.52 -8.60 3.42
C ALA A 196 -11.10 -9.66 4.35
N THR A 197 -12.30 -10.11 4.04
CA THR A 197 -13.00 -11.19 4.74
C THR A 197 -12.86 -12.51 3.98
N PRO A 198 -13.13 -13.66 4.60
CA PRO A 198 -13.19 -14.93 3.89
C PRO A 198 -14.12 -14.92 2.67
N ALA A 199 -15.25 -14.20 2.75
CA ALA A 199 -16.16 -14.04 1.62
C ALA A 199 -15.53 -13.25 0.47
N LEU A 200 -14.82 -12.15 0.78
CA LEU A 200 -14.07 -11.39 -0.23
C LEU A 200 -12.96 -12.23 -0.88
N LEU A 201 -12.22 -13.01 -0.10
CA LEU A 201 -11.17 -13.88 -0.66
C LEU A 201 -11.74 -14.93 -1.63
N ARG A 202 -12.93 -15.48 -1.34
CA ARG A 202 -13.64 -16.38 -2.27
C ARG A 202 -14.08 -15.66 -3.55
N GLU A 203 -14.59 -14.43 -3.44
CA GLU A 203 -14.93 -13.60 -4.61
C GLU A 203 -13.71 -13.34 -5.50
N LEU A 204 -12.51 -13.26 -4.90
CA LEU A 204 -11.23 -13.14 -5.61
C LEU A 204 -10.70 -14.47 -6.20
N GLY A 205 -11.47 -15.56 -6.08
CA GLY A 205 -11.13 -16.87 -6.64
C GLY A 205 -10.27 -17.75 -5.73
N ILE A 206 -10.05 -17.38 -4.47
CA ILE A 206 -9.31 -18.24 -3.52
C ILE A 206 -10.22 -19.36 -3.03
N GLU A 207 -9.93 -20.58 -3.48
CA GLU A 207 -10.61 -21.80 -3.06
C GLU A 207 -9.92 -22.42 -1.85
N ALA A 208 -10.46 -22.22 -0.66
CA ALA A 208 -9.93 -22.78 0.57
C ALA A 208 -11.01 -23.00 1.64
N THR A 209 -10.69 -23.81 2.65
CA THR A 209 -11.55 -23.97 3.83
C THR A 209 -11.68 -22.66 4.61
N GLU A 210 -12.79 -22.48 5.35
CA GLU A 210 -13.01 -21.30 6.19
C GLU A 210 -11.83 -21.02 7.14
N ARG A 211 -11.25 -22.09 7.73
CA ARG A 211 -10.09 -21.99 8.62
C ARG A 211 -8.85 -21.46 7.91
N GLN A 212 -8.57 -21.92 6.69
CA GLN A 212 -7.45 -21.43 5.88
C GLN A 212 -7.66 -19.97 5.48
N LEU A 213 -8.87 -19.59 5.07
CA LEU A 213 -9.19 -18.20 4.73
C LEU A 213 -9.07 -17.25 5.95
N LEU A 214 -9.52 -17.68 7.13
CA LEU A 214 -9.35 -16.91 8.37
C LEU A 214 -7.87 -16.74 8.73
N ARG A 215 -7.04 -17.77 8.53
CA ARG A 215 -5.59 -17.66 8.72
C ARG A 215 -4.97 -16.71 7.70
N LEU A 216 -5.34 -16.83 6.42
CA LEU A 216 -4.81 -16.01 5.34
C LEU A 216 -5.18 -14.53 5.51
N THR A 217 -6.43 -14.22 5.86
CA THR A 217 -6.86 -12.83 6.18
C THR A 217 -6.07 -12.26 7.36
N ALA A 218 -5.80 -13.03 8.42
CA ALA A 218 -4.98 -12.59 9.54
C ALA A 218 -3.50 -12.40 9.14
N THR A 219 -2.90 -13.33 8.40
CA THR A 219 -1.50 -13.24 7.94
C THR A 219 -1.29 -12.08 6.97
N ALA A 220 -2.24 -11.85 6.07
CA ALA A 220 -2.25 -10.72 5.16
C ALA A 220 -2.76 -9.42 5.82
N ARG A 221 -3.14 -9.45 7.11
CA ARG A 221 -3.66 -8.30 7.85
C ARG A 221 -4.87 -7.63 7.20
N GLY A 222 -5.69 -8.42 6.51
CA GLY A 222 -6.86 -7.94 5.76
C GLY A 222 -6.52 -7.30 4.43
N ASN A 223 -5.28 -7.38 3.96
CA ASN A 223 -4.87 -6.87 2.65
C ASN A 223 -5.14 -7.92 1.56
N ALA A 224 -6.07 -7.61 0.65
CA ALA A 224 -6.48 -8.54 -0.41
C ALA A 224 -5.34 -8.91 -1.38
N GLY A 225 -4.51 -7.94 -1.78
CA GLY A 225 -3.41 -8.22 -2.72
C GLY A 225 -2.27 -9.03 -2.09
N VAL A 226 -1.95 -8.76 -0.82
CA VAL A 226 -0.99 -9.59 -0.06
C VAL A 226 -1.54 -11.00 0.15
N ALA A 227 -2.85 -11.15 0.41
CA ALA A 227 -3.49 -12.46 0.53
C ALA A 227 -3.38 -13.27 -0.78
N LEU A 228 -3.67 -12.65 -1.92
CA LEU A 228 -3.51 -13.27 -3.25
C LEU A 228 -2.06 -13.68 -3.50
N ALA A 229 -1.09 -12.80 -3.20
CA ALA A 229 0.32 -13.08 -3.37
C ALA A 229 0.80 -14.27 -2.53
N LEU A 230 0.44 -14.28 -1.24
CA LEU A 230 0.77 -15.37 -0.32
C LEU A 230 0.14 -16.69 -0.75
N TRP A 231 -1.13 -16.67 -1.17
CA TRP A 231 -1.82 -17.86 -1.66
C TRP A 231 -1.14 -18.46 -2.88
N LYS A 232 -0.79 -17.63 -3.87
CA LYS A 232 -0.03 -18.04 -5.06
C LYS A 232 1.32 -18.63 -4.71
N ALA A 233 2.06 -18.00 -3.81
CA ALA A 233 3.37 -18.49 -3.40
C ALA A 233 3.33 -19.85 -2.69
N GLN A 234 2.26 -20.14 -1.94
CA GLN A 234 2.09 -21.43 -1.26
C GLN A 234 1.80 -22.60 -2.22
N HIS A 235 1.19 -22.32 -3.37
CA HIS A 235 0.77 -23.32 -4.36
C HIS A 235 1.72 -23.43 -5.57
N ASN A 236 2.65 -22.49 -5.73
CA ASN A 236 3.74 -22.62 -6.70
C ASN A 236 4.80 -23.60 -6.18
N THR A 237 5.19 -24.58 -7.01
CA THR A 237 6.14 -25.67 -6.69
C THR A 237 7.58 -25.19 -6.38
N SER A 238 7.87 -23.90 -6.56
CA SER A 238 9.10 -23.19 -6.15
C SER A 238 8.81 -21.70 -6.19
N PRO A 239 8.79 -20.99 -5.04
CA PRO A 239 10.01 -20.70 -4.28
C PRO A 239 9.86 -20.85 -2.75
N SER A 240 10.98 -20.91 -2.04
CA SER A 240 11.00 -20.71 -0.58
C SER A 240 10.42 -19.33 -0.23
N LEU A 241 9.44 -19.28 0.69
CA LEU A 241 8.92 -18.01 1.21
C LEU A 241 10.06 -17.08 1.64
N PRO A 242 9.98 -15.78 1.32
CA PRO A 242 11.01 -14.81 1.65
C PRO A 242 11.26 -14.80 3.15
N HIS A 243 12.49 -14.52 3.54
CA HIS A 243 12.91 -14.49 4.93
C HIS A 243 13.97 -13.43 5.10
N VAL A 244 13.90 -12.70 6.20
CA VAL A 244 14.88 -11.66 6.53
C VAL A 244 16.20 -12.30 6.98
N PRO A 245 17.29 -12.17 6.21
CA PRO A 245 18.57 -12.77 6.56
C PRO A 245 19.06 -12.36 7.96
N ALA A 246 19.78 -13.25 8.66
CA ALA A 246 20.35 -12.93 9.97
C ALA A 246 21.41 -11.82 9.91
N CYS A 247 22.00 -11.58 8.74
CA CYS A 247 22.95 -10.50 8.51
C CYS A 247 22.29 -9.14 8.23
N THR A 248 20.95 -9.06 8.27
CA THR A 248 20.24 -7.82 7.95
C THR A 248 20.43 -6.78 9.06
N ASP A 249 20.87 -5.59 8.67
CA ASP A 249 21.25 -4.49 9.56
C ASP A 249 20.27 -3.30 9.47
N ASP A 250 20.64 -2.18 10.10
CA ASP A 250 19.82 -0.96 10.09
C ASP A 250 19.83 -0.25 8.72
N ASN A 251 20.86 -0.45 7.90
CA ASN A 251 20.91 0.10 6.55
C ASN A 251 19.86 -0.58 5.68
N ASP A 252 19.75 -1.91 5.78
CA ASP A 252 18.71 -2.66 5.11
C ASP A 252 17.31 -2.20 5.58
N ALA A 253 17.14 -1.91 6.88
CA ALA A 253 15.89 -1.34 7.42
C ALA A 253 15.56 0.03 6.82
N PHE A 254 16.53 0.92 6.68
CA PHE A 254 16.32 2.22 6.03
C PHE A 254 15.93 2.09 4.56
N VAL A 255 16.52 1.14 3.82
CA VAL A 255 16.15 0.86 2.43
C VAL A 255 14.72 0.34 2.35
N LEU A 256 14.38 -0.69 3.13
CA LEU A 256 13.03 -1.28 3.13
C LEU A 256 11.96 -0.25 3.51
N TYR A 257 12.23 0.57 4.52
CA TYR A 257 11.33 1.65 4.94
C TYR A 257 11.15 2.72 3.86
N ALA A 258 12.24 3.13 3.19
CA ALA A 258 12.17 4.10 2.09
C ALA A 258 11.35 3.56 0.91
N LEU A 259 11.49 2.27 0.59
CA LEU A 259 10.70 1.61 -0.45
C LEU A 259 9.21 1.57 -0.11
N LEU A 260 8.84 1.24 1.13
CA LEU A 260 7.44 1.24 1.58
C LEU A 260 6.83 2.65 1.57
N LEU A 261 7.60 3.62 2.05
CA LEU A 261 7.17 5.02 2.08
C LEU A 261 6.86 5.55 0.68
N HIS A 262 7.69 5.22 -0.31
CA HIS A 262 7.60 5.77 -1.67
C HIS A 262 6.91 4.84 -2.69
N ARG A 263 6.35 3.70 -2.25
CA ARG A 263 5.80 2.66 -3.15
C ARG A 263 6.84 2.15 -4.17
N GLY A 264 8.10 2.17 -3.77
CA GLY A 264 9.25 1.85 -4.62
C GLY A 264 10.03 3.07 -5.10
N LEU A 265 11.30 2.86 -5.42
CA LEU A 265 12.21 3.93 -5.86
C LEU A 265 13.26 3.38 -6.82
N SER A 266 13.72 4.23 -7.73
CA SER A 266 14.95 3.95 -8.49
C SER A 266 16.19 4.07 -7.59
N GLU A 267 17.27 3.41 -7.95
CA GLU A 267 18.53 3.50 -7.20
C GLU A 267 19.05 4.94 -7.04
N PRO A 268 19.02 5.82 -8.07
CA PRO A 268 19.40 7.22 -7.90
C PRO A 268 18.49 8.01 -6.94
N MET A 269 17.20 7.63 -6.82
CA MET A 269 16.29 8.26 -5.86
C MET A 269 16.50 7.74 -4.44
N LEU A 270 16.77 6.43 -4.28
CA LEU A 270 17.18 5.85 -3.00
C LEU A 270 18.42 6.54 -2.45
N GLN A 271 19.42 6.77 -3.30
CA GLN A 271 20.65 7.47 -2.93
C GLN A 271 20.40 8.91 -2.44
N GLN A 272 19.39 9.59 -3.00
CA GLN A 272 19.00 10.93 -2.53
C GLN A 272 18.27 10.89 -1.18
N VAL A 273 17.43 9.89 -0.95
CA VAL A 273 16.69 9.70 0.31
C VAL A 273 17.58 9.17 1.43
N LEU A 274 18.60 8.39 1.07
CA LEU A 274 19.54 7.74 1.97
C LEU A 274 20.98 8.22 1.70
N PRO A 275 21.28 9.52 1.88
CA PRO A 275 22.59 10.08 1.53
C PRO A 275 23.72 9.58 2.43
N MET A 276 23.40 8.90 3.53
CA MET A 276 24.37 8.27 4.43
C MET A 276 24.95 6.96 3.89
N LEU A 277 24.28 6.31 2.94
CA LEU A 277 24.75 5.08 2.32
C LEU A 277 25.61 5.41 1.10
N ALA A 278 26.78 4.80 0.97
CA ALA A 278 27.54 4.90 -0.28
C ALA A 278 26.82 4.13 -1.41
N ALA A 279 27.02 4.54 -2.66
CA ALA A 279 26.34 3.93 -3.82
C ALA A 279 26.63 2.42 -3.93
N GLU A 280 27.87 2.01 -3.68
CA GLU A 280 28.27 0.60 -3.71
C GLU A 280 27.63 -0.21 -2.58
N GLN A 281 27.45 0.41 -1.40
CA GLN A 281 26.78 -0.21 -0.27
C GLN A 281 25.28 -0.38 -0.53
N LEU A 282 24.65 0.64 -1.12
CA LEU A 282 23.24 0.58 -1.53
C LEU A 282 23.02 -0.53 -2.58
N ALA A 283 23.85 -0.60 -3.61
CA ALA A 283 23.78 -1.64 -4.63
C ALA A 283 23.96 -3.05 -4.01
N ALA A 284 24.94 -3.24 -3.13
CA ALA A 284 25.15 -4.51 -2.44
C ALA A 284 23.97 -4.88 -1.52
N CYS A 285 23.39 -3.91 -0.82
CA CYS A 285 22.18 -4.07 -0.03
C CYS A 285 21.01 -4.57 -0.89
N LEU A 286 20.72 -3.89 -2.00
CA LEU A 286 19.61 -4.23 -2.90
C LEU A 286 19.79 -5.64 -3.50
N LEU A 287 21.00 -6.03 -3.88
CA LEU A 287 21.29 -7.38 -4.37
C LEU A 287 21.05 -8.46 -3.30
N ARG A 288 21.41 -8.21 -2.04
CA ARG A 288 21.12 -9.15 -0.93
C ARG A 288 19.61 -9.26 -0.68
N LEU A 289 18.92 -8.13 -0.62
CA LEU A 289 17.47 -8.10 -0.41
C LEU A 289 16.74 -8.82 -1.54
N LEU A 290 17.19 -8.65 -2.79
CA LEU A 290 16.67 -9.35 -3.97
C LEU A 290 16.90 -10.86 -3.85
N ALA A 291 18.11 -11.29 -3.51
CA ALA A 291 18.45 -12.70 -3.35
C ALA A 291 17.62 -13.38 -2.23
N SER A 292 17.23 -12.63 -1.20
CA SER A 292 16.34 -13.08 -0.12
C SER A 292 14.84 -13.02 -0.46
N GLY A 293 14.48 -12.50 -1.63
CA GLY A 293 13.09 -12.33 -2.08
C GLY A 293 12.32 -11.21 -1.37
N LEU A 294 12.99 -10.34 -0.60
CA LEU A 294 12.35 -9.23 0.12
C LEU A 294 11.97 -8.07 -0.79
N VAL A 295 12.75 -7.86 -1.85
CA VAL A 295 12.50 -6.83 -2.86
C VAL A 295 12.47 -7.45 -4.25
N ALA A 296 11.81 -6.76 -5.17
CA ALA A 296 11.80 -7.09 -6.59
C ALA A 296 12.13 -5.83 -7.42
N GLN A 297 12.64 -6.03 -8.63
CA GLN A 297 12.71 -4.97 -9.63
C GLN A 297 11.40 -4.90 -10.42
N HIS A 298 10.85 -3.70 -10.58
CA HIS A 298 9.67 -3.45 -11.40
C HIS A 298 9.85 -2.18 -12.24
N GLN A 299 9.61 -2.31 -13.56
CA GLN A 299 9.73 -1.27 -14.60
C GLN A 299 11.11 -0.56 -14.68
N ALA A 300 11.50 0.19 -13.65
CA ALA A 300 12.78 0.88 -13.52
C ALA A 300 13.22 1.13 -12.06
N GLY A 301 12.56 0.52 -11.08
CA GLY A 301 12.82 0.74 -9.66
C GLY A 301 12.77 -0.53 -8.82
N TRP A 302 13.11 -0.37 -7.56
CA TRP A 302 13.03 -1.38 -6.52
C TRP A 302 11.74 -1.22 -5.74
N GLN A 303 11.12 -2.31 -5.34
CA GLN A 303 9.93 -2.32 -4.50
C GLN A 303 9.94 -3.53 -3.57
N ILE A 304 9.21 -3.45 -2.46
CA ILE A 304 9.00 -4.62 -1.60
C ILE A 304 8.26 -5.70 -2.38
N SER A 305 8.64 -6.96 -2.19
CA SER A 305 7.89 -8.10 -2.73
C SER A 305 6.58 -8.27 -1.96
N PRO A 306 5.42 -8.45 -2.62
CA PRO A 306 4.12 -8.58 -1.94
C PRO A 306 4.10 -9.72 -0.91
N VAL A 307 4.73 -10.85 -1.24
CA VAL A 307 4.86 -12.01 -0.34
C VAL A 307 5.77 -11.76 0.86
N ALA A 308 6.66 -10.76 0.78
CA ALA A 308 7.59 -10.40 1.84
C ALA A 308 7.05 -9.30 2.77
N TYR A 309 5.91 -8.68 2.44
CA TYR A 309 5.42 -7.50 3.15
C TYR A 309 5.28 -7.72 4.66
N GLY A 310 4.68 -8.85 5.07
CA GLY A 310 4.53 -9.18 6.49
C GLY A 310 5.86 -9.30 7.23
N GLU A 311 6.83 -10.01 6.66
CA GLU A 311 8.17 -10.20 7.23
C GLU A 311 8.95 -8.88 7.31
N VAL A 312 8.90 -8.05 6.25
CA VAL A 312 9.51 -6.71 6.25
C VAL A 312 8.89 -5.83 7.33
N ARG A 313 7.57 -5.85 7.47
CA ARG A 313 6.86 -5.05 8.48
C ARG A 313 7.25 -5.46 9.91
N GLU A 314 7.33 -6.76 10.20
CA GLU A 314 7.78 -7.25 11.51
C GLU A 314 9.25 -6.90 11.79
N PHE A 315 10.11 -7.00 10.77
CA PHE A 315 11.51 -6.61 10.88
C PHE A 315 11.69 -5.12 11.22
N LEU A 316 10.88 -4.26 10.59
CA LEU A 316 10.85 -2.82 10.88
C LEU A 316 10.26 -2.53 12.27
N ALA A 317 9.26 -3.31 12.70
CA ALA A 317 8.67 -3.21 14.04
C ALA A 317 9.72 -3.44 15.14
N GLY A 318 10.60 -4.42 14.95
CA GLY A 318 11.69 -4.73 15.89
C GLY A 318 12.79 -3.66 15.98
N ARG A 319 12.72 -2.60 15.17
CA ARG A 319 13.67 -1.47 15.11
C ARG A 319 13.02 -0.12 15.33
N ASP A 320 11.84 -0.09 15.95
CA ASP A 320 11.11 1.12 16.31
C ASP A 320 10.80 2.07 15.13
N HIS A 321 10.69 1.54 13.91
CA HIS A 321 10.21 2.31 12.77
C HIS A 321 8.73 2.66 12.91
N CYS A 322 8.32 3.79 12.34
CA CYS A 322 6.93 4.21 12.33
C CYS A 322 6.11 3.36 11.33
N LEU A 323 5.42 2.34 11.83
CA LEU A 323 4.60 1.44 11.01
C LEU A 323 3.23 2.04 10.69
N ASP A 324 2.68 1.65 9.54
CA ASP A 324 1.29 1.94 9.20
C ASP A 324 0.29 1.10 10.01
N ASP A 325 -0.98 1.50 9.97
CA ASP A 325 -2.06 0.87 10.76
C ASP A 325 -2.56 -0.45 10.15
N PHE A 326 -2.17 -0.75 8.91
CA PHE A 326 -2.57 -1.92 8.13
C PHE A 326 -1.62 -3.11 8.32
#